data_AF-A0A1U7GAT2-F1
#
_entry.id   AF-A0A1U7GAT2-F1
#
_cell.length_a   1.000
_cell.length_b   1.000
_cell.length_c   1.000
_cell.angle_alpha   90.00
_cell.angle_beta   90.00
_cell.angle_gamma   90.00
#
_symmetry.space_group_name_H-M   'P 1'
#
loop_
_entity.id
_entity.type
_entity.pdbx_description
1 polymer ?
#
loop_
_entity_poly.entity_id
_entity_poly.type
_entity_poly.pdbx_seq_one_letter_code
_entity_poly.pdbx_strand_id
1 'polypeptide(L)'
;MADKKNITLSLVPPLNPTSPEEWQNAVDAAKALGVLHAARSYGIVKGGPEVDVDRCDALLERGLRLGITPRPDAVERFVEGWNLPDAAESER
;
A
#
# COMPACT_ATOMS: atom_id res chain seq x y z
N MET A 1 25.06 -17.64 -27.27
CA MET A 1 25.10 -16.50 -26.34
C MET A 1 23.68 -16.23 -25.88
N ALA A 2 23.32 -16.60 -24.65
CA ALA A 2 22.02 -16.30 -24.08
C ALA A 2 22.15 -15.00 -23.28
N ASP A 3 21.44 -13.98 -23.74
CA ASP A 3 21.39 -12.65 -23.14
C ASP A 3 20.67 -12.75 -21.79
N LYS A 4 21.44 -12.72 -20.69
CA LYS A 4 20.89 -12.73 -19.34
C LYS A 4 20.36 -11.33 -19.06
N LYS A 5 19.07 -11.11 -19.34
CA LYS A 5 18.36 -9.90 -18.91
C LYS A 5 18.48 -9.78 -17.39
N ASN A 6 19.26 -8.81 -16.93
CA ASN A 6 19.29 -8.38 -15.55
C ASN A 6 17.88 -7.85 -15.21
N ILE A 7 17.11 -8.65 -14.48
CA ILE A 7 15.84 -8.21 -13.90
C ILE A 7 16.21 -7.42 -12.65
N THR A 8 16.26 -6.09 -12.75
CA THR A 8 16.29 -5.23 -11.57
C THR A 8 14.94 -5.38 -10.89
N LEU A 9 14.86 -6.23 -9.87
CA LEU A 9 13.72 -6.30 -8.96
C LEU A 9 13.64 -4.96 -8.23
N SER A 10 12.83 -4.03 -8.74
CA SER A 10 12.45 -2.84 -8.00
C SER A 10 11.59 -3.28 -6.82
N LEU A 11 12.14 -3.20 -5.60
CA LEU A 11 11.40 -3.41 -4.36
C LEU A 11 10.32 -2.34 -4.12
N VAL A 12 10.33 -1.26 -4.91
CA VAL A 12 9.34 -0.19 -4.87
C VAL A 12 8.19 -0.55 -5.83
N PRO A 13 6.95 -0.71 -5.33
CA PRO A 13 5.81 -0.98 -6.18
C PRO A 13 5.57 0.19 -7.16
N PRO A 14 5.07 -0.09 -8.38
CA PRO A 14 4.86 0.95 -9.39
C PRO A 14 3.76 1.92 -8.96
N LEU A 15 3.96 3.21 -9.24
CA LEU A 15 2.96 4.26 -8.97
C LEU A 15 1.62 3.98 -9.65
N ASN A 16 1.67 3.40 -10.86
CA ASN A 16 0.50 3.01 -11.63
C ASN A 16 0.50 1.48 -11.77
N PRO A 17 -0.42 0.77 -11.10
CA PRO A 17 -0.53 -0.67 -11.20
C PRO A 17 -0.86 -1.12 -12.63
N THR A 18 -0.20 -2.19 -13.08
CA THR A 18 -0.32 -2.75 -14.43
C THR A 18 -0.76 -4.20 -14.43
N SER A 19 -0.48 -4.94 -13.36
CA SER A 19 -0.93 -6.33 -13.18
C SER A 19 -2.11 -6.45 -12.21
N PRO A 20 -2.91 -7.54 -12.26
CA PRO A 20 -3.98 -7.77 -11.30
C PRO A 20 -3.49 -7.78 -9.85
N GLU A 21 -2.30 -8.34 -9.59
CA GLU A 21 -1.71 -8.38 -8.25
C GLU A 21 -1.30 -6.99 -7.76
N GLU A 22 -0.65 -6.19 -8.61
CA GLU A 22 -0.32 -4.80 -8.29
C GLU A 22 -1.58 -3.98 -8.00
N TRP A 23 -2.65 -4.19 -8.79
CA TRP A 23 -3.94 -3.55 -8.56
C TRP A 23 -4.54 -3.95 -7.22
N GLN A 24 -4.51 -5.24 -6.88
CA GLN A 24 -5.01 -5.72 -5.58
C GLN A 24 -4.25 -5.07 -4.42
N ASN A 25 -2.91 -5.05 -4.50
CA ASN A 25 -2.08 -4.45 -3.45
C ASN A 25 -2.33 -2.93 -3.34
N ALA A 26 -2.53 -2.25 -4.46
CA ALA A 26 -2.81 -0.81 -4.47
C ALA A 26 -4.18 -0.47 -3.86
N VAL A 27 -5.23 -1.23 -4.17
CA VAL A 27 -6.56 -0.99 -3.57
C VAL A 27 -6.60 -1.39 -2.09
N ASP A 28 -5.88 -2.44 -1.70
CA ASP A 28 -5.75 -2.84 -0.29
C ASP A 28 -5.05 -1.73 0.52
N ALA A 29 -3.93 -1.20 0.01
CA ALA A 29 -3.21 -0.09 0.63
C ALA A 29 -4.05 1.19 0.69
N ALA A 30 -4.73 1.55 -0.41
CA ALA A 30 -5.61 2.72 -0.45
C ALA A 30 -6.73 2.63 0.58
N LYS A 31 -7.33 1.44 0.76
CA LYS A 31 -8.33 1.20 1.79
C LYS A 31 -7.76 1.38 3.20
N ALA A 32 -6.62 0.76 3.49
CA ALA A 32 -6.01 0.83 4.81
C ALA A 32 -5.59 2.26 5.19
N LEU A 33 -4.93 2.97 4.28
CA LEU A 33 -4.50 4.35 4.48
C LEU A 33 -5.69 5.31 4.58
N GLY A 34 -6.77 5.09 3.83
CA GLY A 34 -8.01 5.85 3.98
C GLY A 34 -8.64 5.69 5.37
N VAL A 35 -8.65 4.47 5.92
CA VAL A 35 -9.09 4.22 7.30
C VAL A 35 -8.19 4.92 8.31
N LEU A 36 -6.86 4.87 8.11
CA LEU A 36 -5.89 5.56 8.97
C LEU A 36 -6.11 7.09 8.94
N HIS A 37 -6.30 7.66 7.75
CA HIS A 37 -6.60 9.08 7.59
C HIS A 37 -7.91 9.47 8.30
N ALA A 38 -8.97 8.66 8.17
CA ALA A 38 -10.22 8.89 8.89
C ALA A 38 -10.03 8.83 10.42
N ALA A 39 -9.27 7.85 10.93
CA ALA A 39 -8.96 7.79 12.36
C ALA A 39 -8.20 9.03 12.85
N ARG A 40 -7.32 9.61 12.01
CA ARG A 40 -6.63 10.87 12.29
C ARG A 40 -7.59 12.06 12.31
N SER A 41 -8.56 12.14 11.41
CA SER A 41 -9.54 13.24 11.41
C SER A 41 -10.45 13.23 12.64
N TYR A 42 -10.68 12.06 13.25
CA TYR A 42 -11.33 11.92 14.56
C TYR A 42 -10.41 12.16 15.77
N GLY A 43 -9.12 12.45 15.56
CA GLY A 43 -8.15 12.70 16.63
C GLY A 43 -7.72 11.44 17.41
N ILE A 44 -8.06 10.25 16.90
CA ILE A 44 -7.68 8.95 17.50
C ILE A 44 -6.20 8.68 17.22
N VAL A 45 -5.76 8.93 15.98
CA VAL A 45 -4.36 8.84 15.56
C VAL A 45 -3.74 10.22 15.58
N LYS A 46 -2.61 10.36 16.29
CA LYS A 46 -1.87 11.62 16.42
C LYS A 46 -0.48 11.46 15.81
N GLY A 47 -0.31 11.89 14.56
CA GLY A 47 0.95 11.74 13.80
C GLY A 47 0.83 10.72 12.66
N GLY A 48 1.97 10.19 12.20
CA GLY A 48 2.05 9.25 11.09
C GLY A 48 2.32 9.90 9.73
N PRO A 49 2.37 9.09 8.64
CA PRO A 49 2.61 9.60 7.30
C PRO A 49 1.46 10.51 6.84
N GLU A 50 1.79 11.42 5.92
CA GLU A 50 0.77 12.14 5.16
C GLU A 50 0.16 11.20 4.11
N VAL A 51 -1.18 11.13 4.09
CA VAL A 51 -1.92 10.29 3.16
C VAL A 51 -2.53 11.17 2.08
N ASP A 52 -2.19 10.88 0.83
CA ASP A 52 -2.86 11.44 -0.34
C ASP A 52 -4.23 10.74 -0.52
N VAL A 53 -5.28 11.36 0.04
CA VAL A 53 -6.64 10.81 0.05
C VAL A 53 -7.23 10.79 -1.36
N ASP A 54 -6.99 11.83 -2.16
CA ASP A 54 -7.48 11.93 -3.53
C ASP A 54 -6.93 10.78 -4.38
N ARG A 55 -5.65 10.42 -4.19
CA ARG A 55 -5.06 9.26 -4.86
C ARG A 55 -5.65 7.94 -4.36
N CYS A 56 -5.92 7.81 -3.06
CA CYS A 56 -6.56 6.62 -2.51
C CYS A 56 -7.94 6.40 -3.14
N ASP A 57 -8.75 7.46 -3.20
CA ASP A 57 -10.09 7.41 -3.79
C ASP A 57 -10.02 7.07 -5.30
N ALA A 58 -9.10 7.68 -6.03
CA ALA A 58 -8.90 7.39 -7.45
C ALA A 58 -8.50 5.92 -7.71
N LEU A 59 -7.68 5.34 -6.83
CA LEU A 59 -7.29 3.92 -6.92
C LEU A 59 -8.48 3.00 -6.63
N LEU A 60 -9.28 3.30 -5.61
CA LEU A 60 -10.48 2.53 -5.25
C LEU A 60 -11.54 2.57 -6.36
N GLU A 61 -11.81 3.76 -6.90
CA GLU A 61 -12.77 3.93 -8.01
C GLU A 61 -12.32 3.19 -9.27
N ARG A 62 -11.03 3.29 -9.62
CA ARG A 62 -10.50 2.61 -10.79
C ARG A 62 -10.42 1.09 -10.59
N GLY A 63 -10.02 0.62 -9.41
CA GLY A 63 -10.04 -0.79 -9.05
C GLY A 63 -11.45 -1.39 -9.19
N LEU A 64 -12.46 -0.70 -8.66
CA LEU A 64 -13.85 -1.14 -8.77
C LEU A 64 -14.29 -1.31 -10.24
N ARG A 65 -13.93 -0.34 -11.12
CA ARG A 65 -14.22 -0.44 -12.57
C ARG A 65 -13.51 -1.62 -13.25
N LEU A 66 -12.39 -2.08 -12.69
CA LEU A 66 -11.65 -3.26 -13.15
C LEU A 66 -12.14 -4.56 -12.49
N GLY A 67 -13.15 -4.50 -11.61
CA GLY A 67 -13.64 -5.66 -10.84
C GLY A 67 -12.74 -6.07 -9.67
N ILE A 68 -11.83 -5.19 -9.25
CA ILE A 68 -10.88 -5.43 -8.16
C ILE A 68 -11.28 -4.57 -6.97
N THR A 69 -11.70 -5.20 -5.88
CA THR A 69 -12.06 -4.53 -4.63
C THR A 69 -11.03 -4.84 -3.55
N PRO A 70 -10.85 -3.95 -2.56
CA PRO A 70 -10.02 -4.26 -1.40
C PRO A 70 -10.42 -5.58 -0.76
N ARG A 71 -9.44 -6.36 -0.30
CA ARG A 71 -9.71 -7.56 0.48
C ARG A 71 -10.41 -7.21 1.80
N PRO A 72 -11.27 -8.09 2.34
CA PRO A 72 -11.95 -7.84 3.60
C PRO A 72 -11.00 -7.54 4.77
N ASP A 73 -9.79 -8.13 4.74
CA ASP A 73 -8.73 -8.04 5.75
C ASP A 73 -7.60 -7.05 5.36
N ALA A 74 -7.83 -6.17 4.39
CA ALA A 74 -6.79 -5.28 3.87
C ALA A 74 -6.16 -4.37 4.95
N VAL A 75 -6.95 -3.95 5.95
CA VAL A 75 -6.47 -3.09 7.04
C VAL A 75 -5.57 -3.90 7.98
N GLU A 76 -6.01 -5.09 8.37
CA GLU A 76 -5.29 -6.02 9.24
C GLU A 76 -3.95 -6.40 8.61
N ARG A 77 -3.96 -6.79 7.34
CA ARG A 77 -2.74 -7.12 6.57
C ARG A 77 -1.77 -5.95 6.46
N PHE A 78 -2.29 -4.74 6.30
CA PHE A 78 -1.46 -3.54 6.25
C PHE A 78 -0.78 -3.27 7.60
N VAL A 79 -1.51 -3.41 8.70
CA VAL A 79 -0.96 -3.24 10.07
C VAL A 79 0.06 -4.33 10.41
N GLU A 80 -0.19 -5.59 10.02
CA GLU A 80 0.79 -6.67 10.16
C GLU A 80 2.10 -6.36 9.44
N GLY A 81 2.04 -5.82 8.22
CA GLY A 81 3.22 -5.39 7.47
C GLY A 81 3.92 -4.15 8.03
N TRP A 82 3.18 -3.30 8.76
CA TRP A 82 3.72 -2.10 9.40
C TRP A 82 4.55 -2.42 10.66
N ASN A 83 4.29 -3.54 11.31
CA ASN A 83 4.93 -3.97 12.58
C ASN A 83 6.32 -4.60 12.41
N LEU A 84 7.02 -4.35 11.30
CA LEU A 84 8.42 -4.73 11.19
C LEU A 84 9.27 -3.89 12.15
N PRO A 85 10.10 -4.50 13.01
CA PRO A 85 10.94 -3.74 13.93
C PRO A 85 11.85 -2.80 13.13
N ASP A 86 11.98 -1.56 13.60
CA ASP A 86 12.96 -0.61 13.09
C ASP A 86 14.32 -1.31 13.01
N ALA A 87 14.96 -1.27 11.84
CA ALA A 87 16.33 -1.75 11.64
C ALA A 87 17.33 -0.82 12.36
N ALA A 88 17.24 -0.74 13.69
CA ALA A 88 18.04 0.10 14.54
C ALA A 88 18.39 -0.59 15.87
N GLU A 89 18.79 -1.87 15.82
CA GLU A 89 19.66 -2.48 16.84
C GLU A 89 20.70 -3.40 16.17
N SER A 90 21.51 -2.82 15.29
CA SER A 90 22.77 -3.44 14.86
C SER A 90 23.81 -2.35 14.75
N GLU A 91 24.33 -1.95 15.91
CA GLU A 91 25.72 -1.48 16.16
C GLU A 91 25.78 -0.83 17.55
N ARG A 92 25.96 -1.68 18.58
CA ARG A 92 26.81 -1.39 19.74
C ARG A 92 27.56 -2.65 20.14
#